data_AF-A0A2P4Q9R6-F1
#
_entry.id   AF-A0A2P4Q9R6-F1
#
_cell.length_a   1.000
_cell.length_b   1.000
_cell.length_c   1.000
_cell.angle_alpha   90.00
_cell.angle_beta   90.00
_cell.angle_gamma   90.00
#
_symmetry.space_group_name_H-M   'P 1'
#
loop_
_entity.id
_entity.type
_entity.pdbx_description
1 polymer ?
#
loop_
_entity_poly.entity_id
_entity_poly.type
_entity_poly.pdbx_seq_one_letter_code
_entity_poly.pdbx_strand_id
1 'polypeptide(L)'
;MSILLITFTFFTVIYLMNLFIGLLNLAIDDYNNEEEFLLQKAKIIVEIELFYMLSSQKYNKNWFPDWIYYDIPVTEVRKLINAINNNKTEFDYFPFISKELKELVAINDEIREENSKENKTKNEIKEELKQMKKILNDMIKSLNIDKDKIKEDNNGVIEKINS
;
A
#
# COMPACT_ATOMS: atom_id res chain seq x y z
N MET A 1 46.23 24.87 42.27
CA MET A 1 45.26 23.76 42.45
C MET A 1 43.81 24.27 42.48
N SER A 2 43.48 25.27 43.30
CA SER A 2 42.10 25.75 43.49
C SER A 2 41.46 26.36 42.23
N ILE A 3 42.21 27.14 41.44
CA ILE A 3 41.70 27.75 40.20
C ILE A 3 41.33 26.70 39.15
N LEU A 4 42.16 25.67 38.98
CA LEU A 4 41.90 24.55 38.07
C LEU A 4 40.63 23.78 38.49
N LEU A 5 40.45 23.59 39.80
CA LEU A 5 39.26 22.93 40.34
C LEU A 5 37.99 23.74 40.08
N ILE A 6 38.04 25.06 40.28
CA ILE A 6 36.92 25.98 40.04
C ILE A 6 36.56 26.07 38.55
N THR A 7 37.54 26.15 37.65
CA THR A 7 37.28 26.17 36.20
C THR A 7 36.75 24.82 35.71
N PHE A 8 37.29 23.72 36.23
CA PHE A 8 36.82 22.37 35.90
C PHE A 8 35.37 22.13 36.34
N THR A 9 35.00 22.53 37.57
CA THR A 9 33.62 22.38 38.06
C THR A 9 32.65 23.27 37.29
N PHE A 10 33.03 24.51 36.97
CA PHE A 10 32.22 25.40 36.13
C PHE A 10 32.00 24.82 34.73
N PHE A 11 33.06 24.34 34.08
CA PHE A 11 32.98 23.74 32.75
C PHE A 11 32.11 22.48 32.74
N THR A 12 32.28 21.59 33.71
CA THR A 12 31.50 20.35 33.79
C THR A 12 30.02 20.61 34.05
N VAL A 13 29.69 21.42 35.06
CA VAL A 13 28.30 21.65 35.46
C VAL A 13 27.55 22.53 34.47
N ILE A 14 28.18 23.55 33.88
CA ILE A 14 27.46 24.50 33.03
C ILE A 14 27.60 24.14 31.55
N TYR A 15 28.78 23.78 31.09
CA TYR A 15 28.98 23.49 29.67
C TYR A 15 28.62 22.04 29.36
N LEU A 16 29.24 21.08 30.04
CA LEU A 16 29.03 19.67 29.72
C LEU A 16 27.64 19.16 30.10
N MET A 17 27.06 19.55 31.24
CA MET A 17 25.69 19.07 31.57
C MET A 17 24.64 19.65 30.61
N ASN A 18 24.73 20.93 30.26
CA ASN A 18 23.78 21.51 29.30
C ASN A 18 23.94 20.91 27.90
N LEU A 19 25.18 20.63 27.47
CA LEU A 19 25.44 19.90 26.23
C LEU A 19 24.88 18.47 26.30
N PHE A 20 25.10 17.78 27.41
CA PHE A 20 24.63 16.41 27.62
C PHE A 20 23.10 16.34 27.61
N ILE A 21 22.41 17.27 28.27
CA ILE A 21 20.95 17.37 28.24
C ILE A 21 20.45 17.58 26.80
N GLY A 22 21.10 18.47 26.02
CA GLY A 22 20.74 18.71 24.62
C GLY A 22 20.94 17.48 23.74
N LEU A 23 22.06 16.77 23.89
CA LEU A 23 22.33 15.52 23.18
C LEU A 23 21.36 14.41 23.58
N LEU A 24 21.05 14.30 24.86
CA LEU A 24 20.12 13.30 25.37
C LEU A 24 18.71 13.55 24.85
N ASN A 25 18.25 14.80 24.81
CA ASN A 25 16.95 15.15 24.25
C ASN A 25 16.84 14.76 22.77
N LEU A 26 17.89 15.02 21.98
CA LEU A 26 17.93 14.63 20.57
C LEU A 26 17.88 13.10 20.39
N ALA A 27 18.61 12.35 21.23
CA ALA A 27 18.60 10.90 21.18
C ALA A 27 17.25 10.29 21.62
N ILE A 28 16.58 10.89 22.60
CA ILE A 28 15.25 10.46 23.05
C ILE A 28 14.20 10.70 21.96
N ASP A 29 14.24 11.85 21.28
CA ASP A 29 13.32 12.16 20.18
C ASP A 29 13.45 11.13 19.03
N ASP A 30 14.66 10.63 18.77
CA ASP A 30 14.91 9.63 17.72
C ASP A 30 14.57 8.18 18.13
N TYR A 31 14.57 7.88 19.44
CA TYR A 31 14.42 6.51 19.97
C TYR A 31 13.00 6.17 20.46
N ASN A 32 11.99 7.01 20.21
CA ASN A 32 10.60 6.73 20.60
C ASN A 32 9.93 5.69 19.67
N ASN A 33 10.51 4.49 19.62
CA ASN A 33 10.04 3.37 18.79
C ASN A 33 9.14 2.44 19.61
N GLU A 34 7.84 2.69 19.53
CA GLU A 34 6.80 1.87 20.18
C GLU A 34 6.93 0.38 19.80
N GLU A 35 7.30 0.08 18.56
CA GLU A 35 7.48 -1.29 18.06
C GLU A 35 8.56 -2.06 18.85
N GLU A 36 9.71 -1.43 19.12
CA GLU A 36 10.80 -2.05 19.86
C GLU A 36 10.41 -2.26 21.33
N PHE A 37 9.70 -1.30 21.92
CA PHE A 37 9.15 -1.44 23.26
C PHE A 37 8.17 -2.63 23.36
N LEU A 38 7.23 -2.75 22.42
CA LEU A 38 6.28 -3.86 22.38
C LEU A 38 7.00 -5.21 22.20
N LEU A 39 8.04 -5.27 21.36
CA LEU A 39 8.85 -6.46 21.17
C LEU A 39 9.57 -6.87 22.46
N GLN A 40 10.22 -5.93 23.15
CA GLN A 40 10.88 -6.20 24.44
C GLN A 40 9.88 -6.66 25.50
N LYS A 41 8.71 -6.01 25.56
CA LYS A 41 7.63 -6.41 26.47
C LYS A 41 7.17 -7.84 26.20
N ALA A 42 7.00 -8.22 24.93
CA ALA A 42 6.63 -9.59 24.57
C ALA A 42 7.69 -10.61 24.97
N LYS A 43 8.98 -10.30 24.77
CA LYS A 43 10.11 -11.15 25.21
C LYS A 43 10.08 -11.41 26.71
N ILE A 44 9.88 -10.36 27.52
CA ILE A 44 9.78 -10.47 28.98
C ILE A 44 8.58 -11.34 29.39
N ILE A 45 7.42 -11.18 28.73
CA ILE A 45 6.23 -11.99 29.03
C ILE A 45 6.50 -13.48 28.77
N VAL A 46 7.14 -13.81 27.65
CA VAL A 46 7.52 -15.20 27.33
C VAL A 46 8.49 -15.77 28.35
N GLU A 47 9.48 -14.98 28.79
CA GLU A 47 10.42 -15.41 29.83
C GLU A 47 9.72 -15.70 31.17
N ILE A 48 8.77 -14.83 31.56
CA ILE A 48 7.94 -15.03 32.75
C ILE A 48 7.10 -16.30 32.61
N GLU A 49 6.46 -16.51 31.46
CA GLU A 49 5.65 -17.70 31.20
C GLU A 49 6.48 -18.98 31.27
N LEU A 50 7.67 -19.00 30.67
CA LEU A 50 8.51 -20.20 30.62
C LEU A 50 9.15 -20.54 31.97
N PHE A 51 9.66 -19.55 32.70
CA PHE A 51 10.50 -19.79 33.89
C PHE A 51 9.81 -19.52 35.23
N TYR A 52 8.79 -18.66 35.28
CA TYR A 52 8.24 -18.15 36.54
C TYR A 52 6.77 -18.50 36.78
N MET A 53 6.02 -18.98 35.78
CA MET A 53 4.63 -19.40 35.95
C MET A 53 4.46 -20.89 36.26
N LEU A 54 3.61 -21.21 37.24
CA LEU A 54 3.15 -22.57 37.51
C LEU A 54 2.19 -23.05 36.41
N SER A 55 2.14 -24.36 36.17
CA SER A 55 1.24 -24.96 35.18
C SER A 55 -0.22 -24.56 35.38
N SER A 56 -0.71 -24.46 36.62
CA SER A 56 -2.09 -24.04 36.91
C SER A 56 -2.38 -22.58 36.53
N GLN A 57 -1.38 -21.70 36.59
CA GLN A 57 -1.52 -20.29 36.21
C GLN A 57 -1.59 -20.14 34.69
N LYS A 58 -0.91 -21.00 33.93
CA LYS A 58 -0.98 -21.03 32.46
C LYS A 58 -2.37 -21.40 31.94
N TYR A 59 -3.12 -22.22 32.68
CA TYR A 59 -4.50 -22.57 32.34
C TYR A 59 -5.53 -21.54 32.80
N ASN A 60 -5.11 -20.44 33.42
CA ASN A 60 -6.03 -19.39 33.84
C ASN A 60 -6.52 -18.58 32.63
N LYS A 61 -7.76 -18.85 32.20
CA LYS A 61 -8.40 -18.18 31.07
C LYS A 61 -8.53 -16.65 31.23
N ASN A 62 -8.50 -16.14 32.46
CA ASN A 62 -8.53 -14.70 32.70
C ASN A 62 -7.20 -14.02 32.31
N TRP A 63 -6.10 -14.77 32.32
CA TRP A 63 -4.76 -14.26 31.96
C TRP A 63 -4.36 -14.68 30.55
N PHE A 64 -4.75 -15.89 30.14
CA PHE A 64 -4.48 -16.46 28.81
C PHE A 64 -5.80 -16.81 28.13
N PRO A 65 -6.42 -15.88 27.41
CA PRO A 65 -7.64 -16.16 26.68
C PRO A 65 -7.36 -17.12 25.51
N ASP A 66 -8.37 -17.90 25.14
CA ASP A 66 -8.29 -18.83 24.01
C ASP A 66 -8.16 -18.09 22.65
N TRP A 67 -8.58 -16.81 22.58
CA TRP A 67 -8.64 -16.00 21.36
C TRP A 67 -8.21 -14.57 21.65
N ILE A 68 -7.39 -13.99 20.78
CA ILE A 68 -7.00 -12.57 20.81
C ILE A 68 -7.46 -11.94 19.50
N TYR A 69 -8.40 -11.01 19.60
CA TYR A 69 -8.90 -10.26 18.43
C TYR A 69 -8.05 -9.02 18.24
N TYR A 70 -7.58 -8.81 17.02
CA TYR A 70 -6.85 -7.61 16.62
C TYR A 70 -7.27 -7.21 15.21
N ASP A 71 -7.46 -5.91 14.99
CA ASP A 71 -7.80 -5.35 13.68
C ASP A 71 -6.53 -4.91 12.97
N ILE A 72 -6.22 -5.56 11.83
CA ILE A 72 -5.07 -5.21 10.98
C ILE A 72 -5.58 -4.96 9.55
N PRO A 73 -5.16 -3.89 8.88
CA PRO A 73 -5.51 -3.69 7.48
C PRO A 73 -4.95 -4.82 6.60
N VAL A 74 -5.80 -5.35 5.71
CA VAL A 74 -5.46 -6.49 4.83
C VAL A 74 -4.18 -6.25 4.01
N THR A 75 -3.88 -5.00 3.68
CA THR A 75 -2.65 -4.61 2.96
C THR A 75 -1.38 -4.88 3.75
N GLU A 76 -1.39 -4.65 5.07
CA GLU A 76 -0.24 -4.92 5.93
C GLU A 76 -0.06 -6.41 6.17
N VAL A 77 -1.17 -7.12 6.41
CA VAL A 77 -1.17 -8.59 6.51
C VAL A 77 -0.53 -9.21 5.27
N ARG A 78 -0.90 -8.73 4.07
CA ARG A 78 -0.30 -9.18 2.81
C ARG A 78 1.20 -8.92 2.73
N LYS A 79 1.64 -7.70 3.07
CA LYS A 79 3.07 -7.35 3.10
C LYS A 79 3.84 -8.27 4.04
N LEU A 80 3.30 -8.53 5.22
CA LEU A 80 3.90 -9.41 6.22
C LEU A 80 4.00 -10.85 5.72
N ILE A 81 2.92 -11.43 5.20
CA ILE A 81 2.91 -12.78 4.63
C ILE A 81 3.94 -12.90 3.50
N ASN A 82 4.02 -11.90 2.62
CA ASN A 82 5.00 -11.87 1.53
C ASN A 82 6.44 -11.74 2.05
N ALA A 83 6.68 -10.93 3.08
CA ALA A 83 8.00 -10.81 3.70
C ALA A 83 8.45 -12.15 4.33
N ILE A 84 7.54 -12.83 5.03
CA ILE A 84 7.79 -14.14 5.65
C ILE A 84 8.11 -15.19 4.58
N ASN A 85 7.27 -15.30 3.54
CA ASN A 85 7.47 -16.27 2.45
C ASN A 85 8.79 -16.05 1.69
N ASN A 86 9.29 -14.80 1.63
CA ASN A 86 10.53 -14.45 0.96
C ASN A 86 11.76 -14.44 1.90
N ASN A 87 11.63 -14.90 3.15
CA ASN A 87 12.68 -14.86 4.17
C ASN A 87 13.30 -13.46 4.36
N LYS A 88 12.49 -12.41 4.22
CA LYS A 88 12.91 -11.00 4.40
C LYS A 88 12.66 -10.46 5.80
N THR A 89 12.15 -11.30 6.70
CA THR A 89 11.80 -10.93 8.07
C THR A 89 12.93 -11.26 9.03
N GLU A 90 13.17 -10.36 9.99
CA GLU A 90 14.16 -10.55 11.07
C GLU A 90 13.62 -11.39 12.24
N PHE A 91 12.44 -12.00 12.11
CA PHE A 91 11.87 -12.82 13.17
C PHE A 91 12.71 -14.09 13.40
N ASP A 92 13.13 -14.31 14.65
CA ASP A 92 13.74 -15.58 15.09
C ASP A 92 12.73 -16.74 15.11
N TYR A 93 11.44 -16.45 14.97
CA TYR A 93 10.35 -17.43 14.98
C TYR A 93 9.41 -17.24 13.80
N PHE A 94 9.08 -18.33 13.11
CA PHE A 94 8.11 -18.33 12.03
C PHE A 94 6.70 -18.50 12.58
N PRO A 95 5.82 -17.48 12.47
CA PRO A 95 4.45 -17.62 12.91
C PRO A 95 3.70 -18.63 12.03
N PHE A 96 2.79 -19.38 12.65
CA PHE A 96 1.87 -20.23 11.90
C PHE A 96 0.84 -19.37 11.17
N ILE A 97 0.78 -19.52 9.84
CA ILE A 97 -0.20 -18.84 8.98
C ILE A 97 -1.13 -19.91 8.40
N SER A 98 -2.41 -19.84 8.74
CA SER A 98 -3.41 -20.80 8.24
C SER A 98 -3.58 -20.71 6.72
N LYS A 99 -3.95 -21.83 6.09
CA LYS A 99 -4.24 -21.88 4.66
C LYS A 99 -5.40 -20.95 4.29
N GLU A 100 -6.43 -20.93 5.12
CA GLU A 100 -7.62 -20.08 4.98
C GLU A 100 -7.25 -18.59 4.94
N LEU A 101 -6.35 -18.13 5.82
CA LEU A 101 -5.89 -16.74 5.82
C LEU A 101 -5.13 -16.40 4.53
N LYS A 102 -4.31 -17.32 4.02
CA LYS A 102 -3.59 -17.11 2.74
C LYS A 102 -4.57 -16.99 1.58
N GLU A 103 -5.57 -17.86 1.52
CA GLU A 103 -6.62 -17.81 0.50
C GLU A 103 -7.41 -16.50 0.60
N LEU A 104 -7.86 -16.11 1.80
CA LEU A 104 -8.57 -14.85 2.03
C LEU A 104 -7.79 -13.61 1.60
N VAL A 105 -6.49 -13.57 1.88
CA VAL A 105 -5.63 -12.47 1.47
C VAL A 105 -5.39 -12.51 -0.05
N ALA A 106 -5.12 -13.68 -0.64
CA ALA A 106 -4.84 -13.82 -2.07
C ALA A 106 -6.00 -13.34 -2.98
N ILE A 107 -7.25 -13.60 -2.59
CA ILE A 107 -8.47 -13.24 -3.35
C ILE A 107 -8.48 -11.77 -3.80
N ASN A 108 -7.97 -10.84 -2.99
CA ASN A 108 -7.99 -9.42 -3.32
C ASN A 108 -6.91 -8.97 -4.33
N ASP A 109 -5.82 -9.72 -4.52
CA ASP A 109 -4.82 -9.40 -5.56
C ASP A 109 -5.31 -9.81 -6.94
N GLU A 110 -5.90 -11.01 -7.04
CA GLU A 110 -6.52 -11.49 -8.27
C GLU A 110 -7.66 -10.55 -8.69
N ILE A 111 -8.54 -10.18 -7.76
CA ILE A 111 -9.63 -9.22 -8.01
C ILE A 111 -9.09 -7.84 -8.39
N ARG A 112 -8.03 -7.33 -7.74
CA ARG A 112 -7.45 -6.00 -8.09
C ARG A 112 -6.78 -6.02 -9.46
N GLU A 113 -6.03 -7.06 -9.77
CA GLU A 113 -5.39 -7.20 -11.08
C GLU A 113 -6.42 -7.36 -12.19
N GLU A 114 -7.43 -8.18 -11.97
CA GLU A 114 -8.53 -8.42 -12.91
C GLU A 114 -9.31 -7.13 -13.16
N ASN A 115 -9.72 -6.42 -12.11
CA ASN A 115 -10.41 -5.13 -12.23
C ASN A 115 -9.54 -4.06 -12.91
N SER A 116 -8.23 -4.03 -12.65
CA SER A 116 -7.31 -3.07 -13.30
C SER A 116 -7.18 -3.35 -14.80
N LYS A 117 -7.00 -4.63 -15.18
CA LYS A 117 -6.95 -5.08 -16.57
C LYS A 117 -8.28 -4.82 -17.27
N GLU A 118 -9.41 -5.16 -16.67
CA GLU A 118 -10.75 -4.95 -17.22
C GLU A 118 -11.03 -3.46 -17.48
N ASN A 119 -10.70 -2.58 -16.53
CA ASN A 119 -10.89 -1.14 -16.69
C ASN A 119 -10.02 -0.55 -17.81
N LYS A 120 -8.78 -1.04 -17.97
CA LYS A 120 -7.90 -0.63 -19.07
C LYS A 120 -8.49 -1.05 -20.42
N THR A 121 -8.87 -2.32 -20.57
CA THR A 121 -9.48 -2.86 -21.79
C THR A 121 -10.78 -2.13 -22.15
N LYS A 122 -11.63 -1.83 -21.16
CA LYS A 122 -12.89 -1.10 -21.37
C LYS A 122 -12.66 0.33 -21.88
N ASN A 123 -11.61 1.00 -21.43
CA ASN A 123 -11.24 2.34 -21.90
C ASN A 123 -10.68 2.31 -23.32
N GLU A 124 -9.84 1.33 -23.65
CA GLU A 124 -9.32 1.14 -25.01
C GLU A 124 -10.45 0.88 -26.01
N ILE A 125 -11.36 -0.06 -25.71
CA ILE A 125 -12.54 -0.36 -26.56
C ILE A 125 -13.43 0.88 -26.73
N LYS A 126 -13.59 1.70 -25.68
CA LYS A 126 -14.42 2.92 -25.74
C LYS A 126 -13.84 3.97 -26.69
N GLU A 127 -12.51 4.12 -26.72
CA GLU A 127 -11.85 5.04 -27.65
C GLU A 127 -11.89 4.50 -29.09
N GLU A 128 -11.70 3.19 -29.31
CA GLU A 128 -11.86 2.58 -30.63
C GLU A 128 -13.28 2.76 -31.20
N LEU A 129 -14.32 2.52 -30.38
CA LEU A 129 -15.71 2.75 -30.77
C LEU A 129 -15.99 4.22 -31.14
N LYS A 130 -15.36 5.15 -30.43
CA LYS A 130 -15.48 6.60 -30.71
C LYS A 130 -14.82 6.97 -32.03
N GLN A 131 -13.65 6.40 -32.32
CA GLN A 131 -12.99 6.57 -33.61
C GLN A 131 -13.80 5.96 -34.76
N MET A 132 -14.33 4.74 -34.56
CA MET A 132 -15.16 4.06 -35.56
C MET A 132 -16.45 4.84 -35.86
N LYS A 133 -17.08 5.41 -34.83
CA LYS A 133 -18.26 6.28 -35.01
C LYS A 133 -17.94 7.55 -35.80
N LYS A 134 -16.75 8.12 -35.60
CA LYS A 134 -16.27 9.28 -36.35
C LYS A 134 -16.05 8.93 -37.82
N ILE A 135 -15.35 7.83 -38.10
CA ILE A 135 -15.11 7.31 -39.45
C ILE A 135 -16.44 7.02 -40.17
N LEU A 136 -17.41 6.42 -39.49
CA LEU A 136 -18.73 6.15 -40.07
C LEU A 136 -19.47 7.43 -40.46
N ASN A 137 -19.43 8.45 -39.60
CA ASN A 137 -20.03 9.75 -39.91
C ASN A 137 -19.35 10.43 -41.10
N ASP A 138 -18.02 10.34 -41.18
CA ASP A 138 -17.26 10.89 -42.30
C ASP A 138 -17.60 10.16 -43.61
N MET A 139 -17.75 8.83 -43.59
CA MET A 139 -18.21 8.03 -44.74
C MET A 139 -19.65 8.36 -45.16
N ILE A 140 -20.58 8.52 -44.21
CA ILE A 140 -21.97 8.90 -44.52
C ILE A 140 -21.99 10.29 -45.17
N LYS A 141 -21.12 11.21 -44.71
CA LYS A 141 -21.01 12.55 -45.27
C LYS A 141 -20.43 12.53 -46.68
N SER A 142 -19.40 11.72 -46.96
CA SER A 142 -18.86 11.58 -48.32
C SER A 142 -19.86 10.96 -49.30
N LEU A 143 -20.60 9.94 -48.87
CA LEU A 143 -21.61 9.27 -49.72
C LEU A 143 -22.84 10.15 -50.01
N ASN A 144 -23.20 11.06 -49.11
CA ASN A 144 -24.30 12.01 -49.34
C ASN A 144 -23.90 13.19 -50.26
N ILE A 145 -22.61 13.47 -50.44
CA ILE A 145 -22.11 14.50 -51.37
C ILE A 145 -22.18 14.01 -52.82
N ASP A 146 -22.14 12.70 -53.08
CA ASP A 146 -22.19 12.16 -54.44
C ASP A 146 -23.60 12.18 -55.06
N LYS A 147 -24.67 12.31 -54.27
CA LYS A 147 -26.05 12.45 -54.81
C LYS A 147 -26.34 13.84 -55.40
N ASP A 148 -25.61 14.87 -54.99
CA ASP A 148 -25.80 16.23 -55.53
C ASP A 148 -25.06 16.44 -56.86
N LYS A 149 -23.96 15.73 -57.11
CA LYS A 149 -23.28 15.76 -58.43
C LYS A 149 -24.01 14.99 -59.53
N ILE A 150 -24.78 13.95 -59.18
CA ILE A 150 -25.56 13.17 -60.17
C ILE A 150 -26.80 13.94 -60.68
N LYS A 151 -27.23 15.02 -60.01
CA LYS A 151 -28.32 15.87 -60.50
C LYS A 151 -27.88 16.92 -61.52
N GLU A 152 -26.63 17.37 -61.51
CA GLU A 152 -26.14 18.38 -62.47
C GLU A 152 -25.86 17.79 -63.85
N ASP A 153 -25.31 16.58 -63.97
CA ASP A 153 -25.04 15.96 -65.28
C ASP A 153 -26.31 15.48 -66.01
N ASN A 154 -27.39 15.18 -65.29
CA ASN A 154 -28.66 14.77 -65.90
C ASN A 154 -29.48 15.94 -66.49
N ASN A 155 -29.24 17.17 -66.05
CA ASN A 155 -29.93 18.35 -66.59
C ASN A 155 -29.30 18.86 -67.90
N GLY A 156 -28.01 18.62 -68.14
CA GLY A 156 -27.34 19.03 -69.39
C GLY A 156 -27.66 18.17 -70.63
N VAL A 157 -28.19 16.95 -70.43
CA VAL A 157 -28.59 16.06 -71.54
C VAL A 157 -30.00 16.40 -72.05
N ILE A 158 -30.86 16.98 -71.22
CA ILE A 158 -32.27 17.25 -71.56
C ILE A 158 -32.43 18.51 -72.43
N GLU A 159 -31.53 19.50 -72.34
CA GLU A 159 -31.61 20.71 -73.18
C GLU A 159 -31.17 20.52 -74.65
N LYS A 160 -30.43 19.44 -74.98
CA LYS A 160 -30.03 19.17 -76.38
C LYS A 160 -31.04 18.38 -77.21
N ILE A 161 -32.13 17.92 -76.63
CA ILE A 161 -33.18 17.16 -77.34
C ILE A 161 -34.32 18.08 -77.82
N ASN A 162 -34.37 19.33 -77.35
CA ASN A 162 -35.43 20.30 -77.67
C ASN A 162 -34.96 21.49 -78.55
N SER A 163 -33.90 21.36 -79.34
CA SER A 163 -33.54 22.34 -80.38
C SER A 163 -33.31 21.72 -81.74
#